data_AF-A0A4Y7ISF5-F1
#
_entry.id   AF-A0A4Y7ISF5-F1
#
_cell.length_a   1.000
_cell.length_b   1.000
_cell.length_c   1.000
_cell.angle_alpha   90.00
_cell.angle_beta   90.00
_cell.angle_gamma   90.00
#
_symmetry.space_group_name_H-M   'P 1'
#
loop_
_entity.id
_entity.type
_entity.pdbx_description
1 polymer ?
#
loop_
_entity_poly.entity_id
_entity_poly.type
_entity_poly.pdbx_seq_one_letter_code
_entity_poly.pdbx_strand_id
1 'polypeptide(L)'
;MAPPRILVCGDVNGRFNQLYKRVSTVNKSAGPFDVLLCVGQFFPDSPENNEEFLDYIQGRSQISIPTYFIGDYGIGAPKVLSVVSNDPKNQGFKMDGLRVCDNLFWLKGSGKFTLHGLSVVYLSGRHSSSGQLFGTYSPDDVDALRAWAEEPGVVDLFLRYPLLLVIVFCD
;
A
#
# COMPACT_ATOMS: atom_id res chain seq x y z
N MET A 1 4.81 -24.45 6.65
CA MET A 1 4.04 -23.56 5.75
C MET A 1 4.83 -23.36 4.48
N ALA A 2 4.18 -23.21 3.33
CA ALA A 2 4.86 -22.77 2.12
C ALA A 2 5.33 -21.32 2.27
N PRO A 3 6.47 -20.92 1.67
CA PRO A 3 6.93 -19.54 1.73
C PRO A 3 5.93 -18.60 1.05
N PRO A 4 5.67 -17.39 1.62
CA PRO A 4 4.72 -16.46 1.04
C PRO A 4 5.17 -15.96 -0.33
N ARG A 5 4.22 -15.83 -1.25
CA ARG A 5 4.44 -15.42 -2.63
C ARG A 5 3.83 -14.06 -2.86
N ILE A 6 4.69 -13.05 -2.94
CA ILE A 6 4.31 -11.64 -2.95
C ILE A 6 4.49 -11.06 -4.34
N LEU A 7 3.45 -10.38 -4.84
CA LEU A 7 3.55 -9.52 -6.02
C LEU A 7 3.88 -8.10 -5.58
N VAL A 8 4.74 -7.42 -6.33
CA VAL A 8 5.01 -6.00 -6.13
C VAL A 8 4.72 -5.24 -7.42
N CYS A 9 4.03 -4.13 -7.29
CA CYS A 9 3.66 -3.23 -8.39
C CYS A 9 4.17 -1.82 -8.11
N GLY A 10 4.73 -1.18 -9.13
CA GLY A 10 5.07 0.24 -9.11
C GLY A 10 3.82 1.10 -9.33
N ASP A 11 3.90 2.04 -10.26
CA ASP A 11 2.83 3.00 -10.52
C ASP A 11 1.58 2.35 -11.15
N VAL A 12 0.47 2.38 -10.41
CA VAL A 12 -0.85 1.96 -10.87
C VAL A 12 -1.54 3.08 -11.66
N ASN A 13 -1.41 4.33 -11.21
CA ASN A 13 -1.99 5.53 -11.82
C ASN A 13 -3.49 5.39 -12.13
N GLY A 14 -4.26 4.79 -11.22
CA GLY A 14 -5.69 4.61 -11.40
C GLY A 14 -6.13 3.49 -12.36
N ARG A 15 -5.20 2.75 -12.99
CA ARG A 15 -5.51 1.69 -13.98
C ARG A 15 -5.80 0.34 -13.33
N PHE A 16 -6.82 0.28 -12.48
CA PHE A 16 -7.13 -0.89 -11.66
C PHE A 16 -7.55 -2.11 -12.49
N ASN A 17 -8.30 -1.92 -13.57
CA ASN A 17 -8.68 -3.01 -14.46
C ASN A 17 -7.46 -3.66 -15.11
N GLN A 18 -6.48 -2.85 -15.54
CA GLN A 18 -5.23 -3.34 -16.10
C GLN A 18 -4.41 -4.09 -15.04
N LEU A 19 -4.31 -3.53 -13.83
CA LEU A 19 -3.62 -4.13 -12.70
C LEU A 19 -4.15 -5.53 -12.39
N TYR A 20 -5.45 -5.66 -12.13
CA TYR A 20 -6.03 -6.95 -11.70
C TYR A 20 -6.14 -7.96 -12.85
N LYS A 21 -6.26 -7.51 -14.10
CA LYS A 21 -6.12 -8.40 -15.27
C LYS A 21 -4.71 -9.01 -15.34
N ARG A 22 -3.66 -8.21 -15.08
CA ARG A 22 -2.28 -8.70 -15.04
C ARG A 22 -2.04 -9.63 -13.86
N VAL A 23 -2.55 -9.27 -12.67
CA VAL A 23 -2.51 -10.15 -11.48
C VAL A 23 -3.14 -11.50 -11.79
N SER A 24 -4.35 -11.53 -12.37
CA SER A 24 -5.03 -12.78 -12.73
C SER A 24 -4.20 -13.63 -13.71
N THR A 25 -3.56 -12.99 -14.69
CA THR A 25 -2.72 -13.68 -15.68
C THR A 25 -1.49 -14.30 -15.03
N VAL A 26 -0.77 -13.54 -14.20
CA VAL A 26 0.43 -14.00 -13.50
C VAL A 26 0.09 -15.07 -12.45
N ASN A 27 -1.05 -14.92 -11.77
CA ASN A 27 -1.51 -15.90 -10.78
C ASN A 27 -1.85 -17.25 -11.45
N LYS A 28 -2.38 -17.24 -12.68
CA LYS A 28 -2.63 -18.46 -13.45
C LYS A 28 -1.35 -19.13 -13.93
N SER A 29 -0.36 -18.37 -14.37
CA SER A 29 0.87 -18.94 -14.96
C SER A 29 1.93 -19.32 -13.93
N ALA A 30 1.98 -18.57 -12.83
CA ALA A 30 3.04 -18.69 -11.84
C ALA A 30 2.52 -18.72 -10.40
N GLY A 31 1.23 -18.59 -10.12
CA GLY A 31 0.68 -18.53 -8.76
C GLY A 31 0.54 -19.89 -8.07
N PRO A 32 -0.23 -19.96 -6.96
CA PRO A 32 -0.96 -18.85 -6.34
C PRO A 32 -0.02 -17.83 -5.68
N PHE A 33 -0.38 -16.55 -5.71
CA PHE A 33 0.23 -15.48 -4.93
C PHE A 33 -0.68 -15.11 -3.77
N ASP A 34 -0.08 -14.74 -2.64
CA ASP A 34 -0.79 -14.48 -1.39
C ASP A 34 -1.21 -13.01 -1.24
N VAL A 35 -0.34 -12.07 -1.68
CA VAL A 35 -0.56 -10.63 -1.50
C VAL A 35 0.07 -9.80 -2.63
N LEU A 36 -0.53 -8.63 -2.90
CA LEU A 36 -0.02 -7.60 -3.80
C LEU A 36 0.37 -6.34 -3.03
N LEU A 37 1.59 -5.85 -3.23
CA LEU A 37 2.09 -4.59 -2.67
C LEU A 37 2.23 -3.56 -3.79
N CYS A 38 1.42 -2.51 -3.76
CA CYS A 38 1.47 -1.38 -4.70
C CYS A 38 2.27 -0.24 -4.08
N VAL A 39 3.54 -0.16 -4.43
CA VAL A 39 4.46 0.79 -3.80
C VAL A 39 4.54 2.12 -4.56
N GLY A 40 4.26 2.12 -5.86
CA GLY A 40 4.22 3.34 -6.65
C GLY A 40 2.93 4.13 -6.50
N GLN A 41 2.81 5.15 -7.33
CA GLN A 41 1.64 6.00 -7.41
C GLN A 41 0.36 5.21 -7.64
N PHE A 42 -0.56 5.27 -6.68
CA PHE A 42 -1.78 4.46 -6.73
C PHE A 42 -2.92 5.20 -7.46
N PHE A 43 -3.10 6.49 -7.15
CA PHE A 43 -4.13 7.33 -7.74
C PHE A 43 -3.64 8.08 -8.99
N PRO A 44 -4.53 8.45 -9.93
CA PRO A 44 -4.14 9.19 -11.12
C PRO A 44 -3.76 10.64 -10.79
N ASP A 45 -2.85 11.22 -11.59
CA ASP A 45 -2.49 12.64 -11.58
C ASP A 45 -3.40 13.51 -12.46
N SER A 46 -4.31 12.90 -13.21
CA SER A 46 -5.35 13.58 -13.98
C SER A 46 -6.73 13.05 -13.56
N PRO A 47 -7.82 13.79 -13.80
CA PRO A 47 -9.18 13.30 -13.54
C PRO A 47 -9.59 12.12 -14.43
N GLU A 48 -8.83 11.85 -15.49
CA GLU A 48 -9.03 10.69 -16.37
C GLU A 48 -8.71 9.41 -15.58
N ASN A 49 -9.57 8.39 -15.69
CA ASN A 49 -9.49 7.09 -14.97
C ASN A 49 -9.94 7.07 -13.49
N ASN A 50 -10.60 8.12 -12.99
CA ASN A 50 -11.14 8.10 -11.62
C ASN A 50 -12.35 7.16 -11.45
N GLU A 51 -13.05 6.86 -12.56
CA GLU A 51 -14.26 6.02 -12.56
C GLU A 51 -13.98 4.56 -12.19
N GLU A 52 -12.87 3.98 -12.67
CA GLU A 52 -12.53 2.57 -12.37
C GLU A 52 -12.42 2.34 -10.87
N PHE A 53 -11.80 3.27 -10.16
CA PHE A 53 -11.59 3.15 -8.72
C PHE A 53 -12.90 3.14 -7.94
N LEU A 54 -13.87 3.94 -8.37
CA LEU A 54 -15.19 4.01 -7.75
C LEU A 54 -15.95 2.69 -7.91
N ASP A 55 -15.76 1.98 -9.02
CA ASP A 55 -16.37 0.66 -9.22
C ASP A 55 -15.86 -0.35 -8.18
N TYR A 56 -14.57 -0.33 -7.85
CA TYR A 56 -14.01 -1.20 -6.80
C TYR A 56 -14.45 -0.80 -5.40
N ILE A 57 -14.49 0.50 -5.07
CA ILE A 57 -14.94 0.96 -3.74
C ILE A 57 -16.42 0.63 -3.52
N GLN A 58 -17.24 0.78 -4.55
CA GLN A 58 -18.68 0.49 -4.48
C GLN A 58 -19.00 -1.01 -4.59
N GLY A 59 -17.99 -1.87 -4.74
CA GLY A 59 -18.16 -3.32 -4.86
C GLY A 59 -18.71 -3.79 -6.21
N ARG A 60 -18.79 -2.92 -7.22
CA ARG A 60 -19.15 -3.28 -8.60
C ARG A 60 -18.07 -4.13 -9.26
N SER A 61 -16.82 -3.96 -8.84
CA SER A 61 -15.67 -4.78 -9.21
C SER A 61 -15.04 -5.41 -7.97
N GLN A 62 -14.47 -6.61 -8.12
CA GLN A 62 -13.90 -7.40 -7.01
C GLN A 62 -12.37 -7.44 -7.09
N ILE A 63 -11.72 -7.31 -5.94
CA ILE A 63 -10.27 -7.37 -5.81
C ILE A 63 -9.87 -8.82 -5.48
N SER A 64 -9.22 -9.47 -6.46
CA SER A 64 -8.95 -10.92 -6.44
C SER A 64 -7.86 -11.38 -5.46
N ILE A 65 -7.08 -10.47 -4.90
CA ILE A 65 -5.96 -10.75 -3.98
C ILE A 65 -5.85 -9.61 -2.96
N PRO A 66 -5.57 -9.88 -1.67
CA PRO A 66 -5.23 -8.84 -0.71
C PRO A 66 -4.19 -7.87 -1.28
N THR A 67 -4.51 -6.58 -1.29
CA THR A 67 -3.72 -5.53 -1.93
C THR A 67 -3.45 -4.40 -0.95
N TYR A 68 -2.17 -4.08 -0.74
CA TYR A 68 -1.71 -3.01 0.14
C TYR A 68 -1.04 -1.91 -0.68
N PHE A 69 -1.24 -0.63 -0.35
CA PHE A 69 -0.58 0.47 -1.07
C PHE A 69 -0.07 1.60 -0.17
N ILE A 70 1.01 2.25 -0.61
CA ILE A 70 1.67 3.41 0.02
C ILE A 70 1.72 4.67 -0.90
N GLY A 71 1.18 4.56 -2.12
CA GLY A 71 1.13 5.65 -3.10
C GLY A 71 -0.09 6.56 -2.93
N ASP A 72 -0.22 7.17 -1.76
CA ASP A 72 -1.41 7.90 -1.27
C ASP A 72 -1.53 9.35 -1.77
N TYR A 73 -0.96 9.64 -2.94
CA TYR A 73 -0.94 10.93 -3.62
C TYR A 73 -1.58 10.83 -5.01
N GLY A 74 -1.92 11.98 -5.59
CA GLY A 74 -2.67 12.11 -6.86
C GLY A 74 -3.99 12.86 -6.65
N ILE A 75 -4.65 13.25 -7.74
CA ILE A 75 -5.83 14.14 -7.68
C ILE A 75 -7.00 13.50 -6.94
N GLY A 76 -7.20 12.19 -7.12
CA GLY A 76 -8.30 11.45 -6.48
C GLY A 76 -8.06 11.10 -5.00
N ALA A 77 -6.80 11.12 -4.55
CA ALA A 77 -6.41 10.57 -3.25
C ALA A 77 -7.08 11.30 -2.07
N PRO A 78 -7.03 12.65 -1.94
CA PRO A 78 -7.59 13.33 -0.77
C PRO A 78 -9.09 13.07 -0.56
N LYS A 79 -9.86 12.99 -1.66
CA LYS A 79 -11.31 12.74 -1.60
C LYS A 79 -11.62 11.35 -1.06
N VAL A 80 -10.90 10.33 -1.51
CA VAL A 80 -11.13 8.95 -1.06
C VAL A 80 -10.58 8.76 0.34
N LEU A 81 -9.33 9.14 0.56
CA LEU A 81 -8.58 8.83 1.78
C LEU A 81 -9.10 9.58 3.01
N SER A 82 -9.77 10.72 2.81
CA SER A 82 -10.51 11.40 3.88
C SER A 82 -11.72 10.59 4.35
N VAL A 83 -12.46 9.95 3.45
CA VAL A 83 -13.55 9.05 3.83
C VAL A 83 -13.00 7.83 4.57
N VAL A 84 -11.92 7.22 4.04
CA VAL A 84 -11.27 6.05 4.65
C VAL A 84 -10.74 6.37 6.06
N SER A 85 -10.10 7.52 6.25
CA SER A 85 -9.55 7.93 7.55
C SER A 85 -10.63 8.17 8.61
N ASN A 86 -11.83 8.58 8.19
CA ASN A 86 -12.93 8.90 9.09
C ASN A 86 -13.89 7.72 9.32
N ASP A 87 -13.69 6.58 8.65
CA ASP A 87 -14.52 5.38 8.87
C ASP A 87 -14.31 4.86 10.30
N PRO A 88 -15.38 4.66 11.10
CA PRO A 88 -15.29 4.06 12.44
C PRO A 88 -14.53 2.74 12.51
N LYS A 89 -14.55 1.94 11.43
CA LYS A 89 -13.81 0.65 11.34
C LYS A 89 -12.31 0.83 11.25
N ASN A 90 -11.87 2.02 10.84
CA ASN A 90 -10.48 2.41 10.69
C ASN A 90 -9.98 3.28 11.86
N GLN A 91 -10.81 3.50 12.88
CA GLN A 91 -10.39 4.21 14.09
C GLN A 91 -9.37 3.40 14.90
N GLY A 92 -8.54 4.13 15.64
CA GLY A 92 -7.47 3.57 16.46
C GLY A 92 -6.12 3.54 15.73
N PHE A 93 -5.12 2.97 16.40
CA PHE A 93 -3.76 2.86 15.88
C PHE A 93 -3.61 1.57 15.07
N LYS A 94 -3.69 1.68 13.74
CA LYS A 94 -3.62 0.56 12.79
C LYS A 94 -2.38 0.70 11.91
N MET A 95 -1.39 -0.14 12.17
CA MET A 95 -0.17 -0.24 11.35
C MET A 95 -0.28 -1.32 10.27
N ASP A 96 -1.29 -2.18 10.34
CA ASP A 96 -1.62 -3.21 9.34
C ASP A 96 -2.48 -2.68 8.19
N GLY A 97 -2.67 -1.35 8.12
CA GLY A 97 -3.38 -0.67 7.06
C GLY A 97 -4.85 -0.37 7.36
N LEU A 98 -5.32 0.75 6.80
CA LEU A 98 -6.72 1.15 6.84
C LEU A 98 -7.48 0.48 5.69
N ARG A 99 -8.61 -0.15 5.99
CA ARG A 99 -9.41 -0.82 4.97
C ARG A 99 -10.12 0.22 4.12
N VAL A 100 -9.89 0.16 2.80
CA VAL A 100 -10.58 1.00 1.81
C VAL A 100 -11.85 0.32 1.32
N CYS A 101 -11.72 -0.93 0.89
CA CYS A 101 -12.80 -1.85 0.57
C CYS A 101 -12.31 -3.30 0.76
N ASP A 102 -13.09 -4.29 0.33
CA ASP A 102 -12.71 -5.70 0.46
C ASP A 102 -11.41 -5.98 -0.28
N ASN A 103 -10.45 -6.59 0.42
CA ASN A 103 -9.09 -6.89 -0.05
C ASN A 103 -8.24 -5.66 -0.45
N LEU A 104 -8.61 -4.44 -0.07
CA LEU A 104 -7.80 -3.24 -0.33
C LEU A 104 -7.48 -2.47 0.95
N PHE A 105 -6.19 -2.29 1.20
CA PHE A 105 -5.66 -1.69 2.41
C PHE A 105 -4.69 -0.55 2.09
N TRP A 106 -4.91 0.58 2.76
CA TRP A 106 -4.04 1.75 2.67
C TRP A 106 -3.07 1.77 3.85
N LEU A 107 -1.77 1.69 3.56
CA LEU A 107 -0.71 1.87 4.53
C LEU A 107 -0.42 3.38 4.65
N LYS A 108 -0.92 4.03 5.70
CA LYS A 108 -0.82 5.47 5.92
C LYS A 108 0.40 5.82 6.78
N GLY A 109 1.10 6.90 6.43
CA GLY A 109 2.26 7.39 7.19
C GLY A 109 3.38 6.35 7.21
N SER A 110 3.87 6.04 8.41
CA SER A 110 4.83 4.97 8.67
C SER A 110 4.21 3.85 9.51
N GLY A 111 4.74 2.64 9.37
CA GLY A 111 4.30 1.49 10.17
C GLY A 111 5.22 0.28 10.04
N LYS A 112 5.16 -0.59 11.06
CA LYS A 112 5.76 -1.91 11.08
C LYS A 112 4.69 -2.94 11.45
N PHE A 113 4.54 -3.98 10.63
CA PHE A 113 3.55 -5.04 10.85
C PHE A 113 4.02 -6.37 10.28
N THR A 114 3.36 -7.46 10.67
CA THR A 114 3.67 -8.81 10.18
C THR A 114 2.68 -9.20 9.07
N LEU A 115 3.21 -9.58 7.90
CA LEU A 115 2.44 -10.01 6.74
C LEU A 115 2.89 -11.40 6.29
N HIS A 116 2.03 -12.41 6.44
CA HIS A 116 2.35 -13.81 6.15
C HIS A 116 3.67 -14.31 6.78
N GLY A 117 3.98 -13.83 7.99
CA GLY A 117 5.21 -14.17 8.71
C GLY A 117 6.42 -13.30 8.38
N LEU A 118 6.31 -12.37 7.43
CA LEU A 118 7.34 -11.39 7.12
C LEU A 118 7.14 -10.10 7.91
N SER A 119 8.22 -9.53 8.44
CA SER A 119 8.31 -8.22 9.04
C SER A 119 8.34 -7.14 7.94
N VAL A 120 7.24 -6.42 7.77
CA VAL A 120 7.08 -5.36 6.77
C VAL A 120 7.15 -4.00 7.45
N VAL A 121 8.06 -3.16 6.98
CA VAL A 121 8.16 -1.75 7.34
C VAL A 121 7.81 -0.91 6.12
N TYR A 122 7.09 0.19 6.30
CA TYR A 122 6.72 1.06 5.19
C TYR A 122 6.80 2.54 5.52
N LEU A 123 6.94 3.34 4.47
CA LEU A 123 6.75 4.78 4.47
C LEU A 123 5.91 5.21 3.27
N SER A 124 4.73 5.76 3.56
CA SER A 124 3.79 6.29 2.58
C SER A 124 4.02 7.75 2.30
N GLY A 125 3.69 8.16 1.08
CA GLY A 125 3.71 9.56 0.69
C GLY A 125 5.08 10.06 0.23
N ARG A 126 5.10 11.33 -0.14
CA ARG A 126 6.27 12.06 -0.64
C ARG A 126 6.76 13.06 0.40
N HIS A 127 8.04 13.39 0.34
CA HIS A 127 8.55 14.51 1.12
C HIS A 127 7.84 15.79 0.66
N SER A 128 7.26 16.54 1.58
CA SER A 128 6.64 17.82 1.28
C SER A 128 6.77 18.79 2.43
N SER A 129 7.09 20.04 2.12
CA SER A 129 7.11 21.15 3.07
C SER A 129 5.74 21.84 3.23
N SER A 130 4.71 21.41 2.50
CA SER A 130 3.43 22.14 2.39
C SER A 130 2.35 21.73 3.39
N GLY A 131 2.62 20.80 4.32
CA GLY A 131 1.66 20.39 5.36
C GLY A 131 0.39 19.71 4.82
N GLN A 132 0.45 19.10 3.63
CA GLN A 132 -0.67 18.36 3.05
C GLN A 132 -1.02 17.14 3.92
N LEU A 133 -2.31 16.98 4.24
CA LEU A 133 -2.81 15.88 5.09
C LEU A 133 -2.67 14.47 4.48
N PHE A 134 -2.51 14.37 3.16
CA PHE A 134 -2.42 13.12 2.42
C PHE A 134 -1.26 13.19 1.44
N GLY A 135 -0.68 12.03 1.10
CA GLY A 135 0.37 11.95 0.09
C GLY A 135 1.72 12.47 0.58
N THR A 136 1.88 12.70 1.89
CA THR A 136 3.12 13.17 2.50
C THR A 136 3.42 12.44 3.81
N TYR A 137 4.70 12.34 4.14
CA TYR A 137 5.16 11.86 5.44
C TYR A 137 5.73 13.00 6.27
N SER A 138 5.61 12.87 7.59
CA SER A 138 6.10 13.83 8.57
C SER A 138 7.52 13.47 9.07
N PRO A 139 8.21 14.38 9.79
CA PRO A 139 9.41 14.05 10.53
C PRO A 139 9.20 12.90 11.54
N ASP A 140 8.04 12.87 12.21
CA ASP A 140 7.67 11.81 13.15
C ASP A 140 7.64 10.43 12.47
N ASP A 141 7.15 10.37 11.23
CA ASP A 141 7.18 9.13 10.43
C ASP A 141 8.61 8.66 10.13
N VAL A 142 9.54 9.59 9.91
CA VAL A 142 10.96 9.26 9.68
C VAL A 142 11.62 8.81 10.97
N ASP A 143 11.30 9.42 12.11
CA ASP A 143 11.85 9.06 13.40
C ASP A 143 11.34 7.68 13.87
N ALA A 144 10.08 7.34 13.60
CA ALA A 144 9.56 6.00 13.82
C ALA A 144 10.34 4.93 13.04
N LEU A 145 10.67 5.20 11.77
CA LEU A 145 11.51 4.29 10.96
C LEU A 145 12.92 4.14 11.53
N ARG A 146 13.54 5.23 12.00
CA ARG A 146 14.86 5.17 12.63
C ARG A 146 14.84 4.28 13.86
N ALA A 147 13.82 4.42 14.71
CA ALA A 147 13.65 3.57 15.88
C ALA A 147 13.54 2.08 15.49
N TRP A 148 12.74 1.74 14.47
CA TRP A 148 12.64 0.35 14.00
C TRP A 148 13.91 -0.19 13.33
N ALA A 149 14.75 0.69 12.77
CA ALA A 149 16.04 0.30 12.21
C ALA A 149 17.10 0.03 13.30
N GLU A 150 16.94 0.62 14.48
CA GLU A 150 17.81 0.40 15.65
C GLU A 150 17.37 -0.82 16.48
N GLU A 151 16.11 -1.24 16.36
CA GLU A 151 15.60 -2.43 17.03
C GLU A 151 16.30 -3.70 16.54
N PRO A 152 16.81 -4.56 17.45
CA PRO A 152 17.33 -5.87 17.07
C PRO A 152 16.19 -6.75 16.53
N GLY A 153 16.21 -7.01 15.23
CA GLY A 153 15.24 -7.85 14.54
C GLY A 153 15.39 -7.76 13.02
N VAL A 154 14.90 -8.77 12.32
CA VAL A 154 14.93 -8.79 10.86
C VAL A 154 13.76 -7.97 10.30
N VAL A 155 14.07 -7.02 9.42
CA VAL A 155 13.11 -6.42 8.50
C VAL A 155 13.24 -7.15 7.18
N ASP A 156 12.18 -7.86 6.77
CA ASP A 156 12.17 -8.62 5.52
C ASP A 156 11.84 -7.74 4.30
N LEU A 157 10.96 -6.75 4.50
CA LEU A 157 10.48 -5.88 3.44
C LEU A 157 10.42 -4.43 3.91
N PHE A 158 11.08 -3.53 3.18
CA PHE A 158 10.94 -2.09 3.35
C PHE A 158 10.28 -1.45 2.13
N LEU A 159 9.07 -0.93 2.32
CA LEU A 159 8.26 -0.32 1.27
C LEU A 159 8.43 1.19 1.27
N ARG A 160 8.99 1.72 0.18
CA ARG A 160 9.10 3.14 -0.13
C ARG A 160 9.07 3.31 -1.65
N TYR A 161 8.77 4.52 -2.13
CA TYR A 161 8.84 4.83 -3.57
C TYR A 161 9.58 6.14 -3.81
N PRO A 162 10.42 6.25 -4.86
CA PRO A 162 10.70 5.26 -5.91
C PRO A 162 11.58 4.07 -5.48
N LEU A 163 12.09 4.07 -4.25
CA LEU A 163 12.99 3.05 -3.75
C LEU A 163 12.23 1.91 -3.05
N LEU A 164 11.91 0.84 -3.77
CA LEU A 164 11.57 -0.42 -3.12
C LEU A 164 12.87 -1.11 -2.69
N LEU A 165 13.03 -1.34 -1.39
CA LEU A 165 14.16 -2.09 -0.85
C LEU A 165 13.65 -3.40 -0.25
N VAL A 166 13.89 -4.50 -0.95
CA VAL A 166 13.74 -5.84 -0.37
C VAL A 166 15.02 -6.11 0.41
N ILE A 167 14.96 -5.98 1.73
CA ILE A 167 16.09 -6.32 2.60
C ILE A 167 15.93 -7.79 2.97
N VAL A 168 16.55 -8.68 2.21
CA VAL A 168 16.67 -10.08 2.65
C VAL A 168 17.88 -10.15 3.58
N PHE A 169 17.68 -9.97 4.89
CA PHE A 169 18.65 -10.50 5.84
C PHE A 169 18.45 -12.02 5.88
N CYS A 170 19.22 -12.75 5.05
CA CYS A 170 19.51 -14.15 5.37
C CYS A 170 20.49 -14.12 6.54
N ASP A 171 20.05 -14.59 7.70
CA ASP A 171 20.96 -15.15 8.69
C ASP A 171 21.66 -16.40 8.09
#